data_AF-A0A7S3BAZ8-F1
#
_entry.id   AF-A0A7S3BAZ8-F1
#
_cell.length_a   1.000
_cell.length_b   1.000
_cell.length_c   1.000
_cell.angle_alpha   90.00
_cell.angle_beta   90.00
_cell.angle_gamma   90.00
#
_symmetry.space_group_name_H-M   'P 1'
#
loop_
_entity.id
_entity.type
_entity.pdbx_description
1 polymer ?
#
loop_
_entity_poly.entity_id
_entity_poly.type
_entity_poly.pdbx_seq_one_letter_code
_entity_poly.pdbx_strand_id
1 'polypeptide(L)'
;SAGPAARVCTTTFGGRAVDARWIRIDASEATTRHTVFALWEVSACVDDAAVPPRPPPQPPAPPPAHVAAECDDARGRPTRSNSKHSGAMLVDGDNASPWISEGAQAGVLQEATIDLESNRWIQRVVIFWHKDRSWRPAQYSLQTR
;
A
#
# COMPACT_ATOMS: atom_id res chain seq x y z
N SER A 1 7.80 -19.77 -10.58
CA SER A 1 9.01 -19.21 -9.94
C SER A 1 8.62 -18.70 -8.57
N ALA A 2 9.15 -19.27 -7.49
CA ALA A 2 8.81 -18.84 -6.14
C ALA A 2 9.53 -17.51 -5.85
N GLY A 3 8.80 -16.42 -5.75
CA GLY A 3 9.34 -15.13 -5.29
C GLY A 3 9.93 -15.28 -3.88
N PRO A 4 10.85 -14.40 -3.46
CA PRO A 4 11.37 -14.40 -2.10
C PRO A 4 10.19 -14.32 -1.12
N ALA A 5 10.09 -15.28 -0.19
CA ALA A 5 9.02 -15.29 0.81
C ALA A 5 8.96 -13.93 1.51
N ALA A 6 7.82 -13.24 1.43
CA ALA A 6 7.57 -11.94 2.05
C ALA A 6 6.70 -12.12 3.30
N ARG A 7 6.84 -11.21 4.26
CA ARG A 7 5.86 -11.08 5.36
C ARG A 7 4.76 -10.17 4.87
N VAL A 8 3.57 -10.74 4.69
CA VAL A 8 2.36 -10.00 4.33
C VAL A 8 1.78 -9.34 5.58
N CYS A 9 1.65 -8.02 5.55
CA CYS A 9 0.94 -7.23 6.54
C CYS A 9 -0.29 -6.62 5.88
N THR A 10 -1.46 -6.85 6.48
CA THR A 10 -2.73 -6.42 5.92
C THR A 10 -3.38 -5.40 6.84
N THR A 11 -3.68 -4.22 6.32
CA THR A 11 -4.42 -3.17 7.03
C THR A 11 -5.83 -3.09 6.48
N THR A 12 -6.82 -3.28 7.35
CA THR A 12 -8.25 -3.08 7.06
C THR A 12 -8.78 -1.89 7.85
N PHE A 13 -9.62 -1.06 7.24
CA PHE A 13 -10.14 0.16 7.87
C PHE A 13 -11.45 -0.09 8.65
N GLY A 14 -11.38 -0.89 9.72
CA GLY A 14 -12.53 -1.14 10.59
C GLY A 14 -13.74 -1.80 9.88
N GLY A 15 -13.49 -2.53 8.80
CA GLY A 15 -14.52 -3.21 8.01
C GLY A 15 -15.32 -2.31 7.06
N ARG A 16 -14.89 -1.06 6.85
CA ARG A 16 -15.49 -0.14 5.87
C ARG A 16 -14.43 0.31 4.85
N ALA A 17 -14.87 0.59 3.63
CA ALA A 17 -14.01 1.26 2.66
C ALA A 17 -13.80 2.73 3.07
N VAL A 18 -12.61 3.26 2.79
CA VAL A 18 -12.26 4.66 3.00
C VAL A 18 -12.10 5.33 1.65
N ASP A 19 -12.79 6.45 1.42
CA ASP A 19 -12.55 7.28 0.25
C ASP A 19 -11.23 8.04 0.40
N ALA A 20 -10.26 7.72 -0.43
CA ALA A 20 -8.94 8.33 -0.40
C ALA A 20 -8.27 8.24 -1.77
N ARG A 21 -7.35 9.17 -2.02
CA ARG A 21 -6.51 9.18 -3.21
C ARG A 21 -5.09 8.75 -2.89
N TRP A 22 -4.60 9.03 -1.68
CA TRP A 22 -3.22 8.80 -1.32
C TRP A 22 -3.10 7.71 -0.26
N ILE A 23 -2.15 6.81 -0.47
CA ILE A 23 -1.68 5.87 0.56
C ILE A 23 -0.30 6.34 1.00
N ARG A 24 -0.13 6.63 2.29
CA ARG A 24 1.16 6.98 2.89
C ARG A 24 1.59 5.91 3.88
N ILE A 25 2.83 5.48 3.76
CA ILE A 25 3.52 4.57 4.67
C ILE A 25 4.60 5.36 5.39
N ASP A 26 4.49 5.42 6.70
CA ASP A 26 5.49 6.04 7.58
C ASP A 26 6.12 4.92 8.41
N ALA A 27 7.43 4.71 8.27
CA ALA A 27 8.18 3.64 8.92
C ALA A 27 9.32 4.21 9.78
N SER A 28 9.43 3.73 11.02
CA SER A 28 10.43 4.19 11.98
C SER A 28 11.02 3.04 12.79
N GLU A 29 12.10 3.36 13.51
CA GLU A 29 12.78 2.48 14.46
C GLU A 29 13.37 1.19 13.83
N ALA A 30 14.67 1.20 13.55
CA ALA A 30 15.39 0.03 13.10
C ALA A 30 15.44 -1.06 14.20
N THR A 31 15.19 -2.31 13.82
CA THR A 31 15.18 -3.47 14.73
C THR A 31 16.58 -3.97 15.12
N THR A 32 17.58 -3.08 15.15
CA THR A 32 18.97 -3.21 15.64
C THR A 32 20.05 -3.78 14.71
N ARG A 33 19.73 -4.51 13.63
CA ARG A 33 20.76 -5.11 12.73
C ARG A 33 20.97 -4.39 11.41
N HIS A 34 19.91 -3.86 10.79
CA HIS A 34 20.01 -3.10 9.56
C HIS A 34 19.56 -1.67 9.80
N THR A 35 20.25 -0.74 9.16
CA THR A 35 19.88 0.68 9.15
C THR A 35 18.99 1.00 7.97
N VAL A 36 18.33 0.02 7.33
CA VAL A 36 17.41 0.26 6.21
C VAL A 36 16.22 -0.68 6.33
N PHE A 37 15.11 -0.30 5.71
CA PHE A 37 13.92 -1.11 5.56
C PHE A 37 13.78 -1.60 4.13
N ALA A 38 13.13 -2.74 3.99
CA ALA A 38 12.96 -3.41 2.70
C ALA A 38 11.49 -3.83 2.54
N LEU A 39 10.84 -3.29 1.52
CA LEU A 39 9.40 -3.44 1.22
C LEU A 39 9.22 -3.74 -0.26
N TRP A 40 8.61 -4.88 -0.60
CA TRP A 40 8.59 -5.44 -1.96
C TRP A 40 7.41 -4.96 -2.76
N GLU A 41 6.24 -4.79 -2.15
CA GLU A 41 5.03 -4.39 -2.87
C GLU A 41 4.00 -3.79 -1.90
N VAL A 42 3.20 -2.86 -2.40
CA VAL A 42 2.03 -2.31 -1.75
C VAL A 42 0.85 -2.46 -2.70
N SER A 43 -0.17 -3.20 -2.26
CA SER A 43 -1.38 -3.39 -3.05
C SER A 43 -2.57 -2.74 -2.37
N ALA A 44 -3.37 -2.02 -3.13
CA ALA A 44 -4.66 -1.50 -2.69
C ALA A 44 -5.79 -2.40 -3.22
N CYS A 45 -6.73 -2.76 -2.35
CA CYS A 45 -7.98 -3.41 -2.75
C CYS A 45 -9.05 -2.32 -2.76
N VAL A 46 -9.49 -1.89 -3.95
CA VAL A 46 -10.59 -0.91 -4.06
C VAL A 46 -11.92 -1.62 -4.30
N ASP A 47 -12.99 -0.94 -3.91
CA ASP A 47 -14.36 -1.34 -4.19
C ASP A 47 -15.06 -0.26 -5.00
N ASP A 48 -14.99 -0.39 -6.32
CA ASP A 48 -15.65 0.55 -7.24
C ASP A 48 -17.18 0.50 -7.15
N ALA A 49 -17.76 -0.51 -6.48
CA ALA A 49 -19.20 -0.61 -6.26
C ALA A 49 -19.69 0.18 -5.04
N ALA A 50 -18.78 0.74 -4.22
CA ALA A 50 -19.11 1.68 -3.17
C ALA A 50 -19.54 3.03 -3.79
N VAL A 51 -20.76 3.08 -4.32
CA VAL A 51 -21.36 4.33 -4.80
C VAL A 51 -21.57 5.25 -3.58
N PRO A 52 -21.28 6.56 -3.65
CA PRO A 52 -21.72 7.51 -2.62
C PRO A 52 -23.24 7.38 -2.40
N PRO A 53 -23.77 7.68 -1.21
CA PRO A 53 -25.20 7.56 -0.95
C PRO A 53 -26.00 8.29 -2.05
N ARG A 54 -26.77 7.52 -2.83
CA ARG A 54 -27.44 8.00 -4.04
C ARG A 54 -28.64 8.90 -3.67
N PRO A 55 -28.90 9.99 -4.41
CA PRO A 55 -30.21 10.68 -4.41
C PRO A 55 -31.35 9.70 -4.80
N PRO A 56 -32.63 10.04 -4.55
CA PRO A 56 -33.76 9.09 -4.62
C PRO A 56 -33.89 8.33 -5.96
N PRO A 57 -34.50 7.14 -5.95
CA PRO A 57 -34.20 6.05 -6.89
C PRO A 57 -34.68 6.30 -8.32
N GLN A 58 -33.77 6.08 -9.28
CA GLN A 58 -34.12 5.71 -10.66
C GLN A 58 -34.17 4.18 -10.80
N PRO A 59 -34.89 3.63 -11.79
CA PRO A 59 -35.00 2.18 -12.01
C PRO A 59 -33.61 1.50 -12.13
N PRO A 60 -33.40 0.30 -11.56
CA PRO A 60 -32.09 -0.34 -11.55
C PRO A 60 -31.69 -0.78 -12.96
N ALA A 61 -30.53 -0.32 -13.44
CA ALA A 61 -29.81 -1.08 -14.47
C ALA A 61 -29.29 -2.40 -13.84
N PRO A 62 -29.22 -3.50 -14.60
CA PRO A 62 -28.61 -4.74 -14.10
C PRO A 62 -27.17 -4.44 -13.64
N PRO A 63 -26.74 -4.96 -12.48
CA PRO A 63 -25.40 -4.71 -11.97
C PRO A 63 -24.36 -5.29 -12.94
N PRO A 64 -23.26 -4.56 -13.24
CA PRO A 64 -22.11 -5.18 -13.87
C PRO A 64 -21.66 -6.36 -13.00
N ALA A 65 -21.31 -7.48 -13.63
CA ALA A 65 -20.69 -8.59 -12.93
C ALA A 65 -19.29 -8.14 -12.46
N HIS A 66 -19.18 -7.64 -11.23
CA HIS A 66 -17.90 -7.29 -10.63
C HIS A 66 -17.21 -8.57 -10.17
N VAL A 67 -16.22 -9.00 -10.94
CA VAL A 67 -15.19 -9.91 -10.45
C VAL A 67 -14.45 -9.13 -9.37
N ALA A 68 -14.35 -9.66 -8.14
CA ALA A 68 -13.51 -9.06 -7.11
C ALA A 68 -12.10 -8.87 -7.70
N ALA A 69 -11.72 -7.63 -7.96
CA ALA A 69 -10.40 -7.32 -8.50
C ALA A 69 -9.36 -7.91 -7.54
N GLU A 70 -8.42 -8.69 -8.06
CA GLU A 70 -7.20 -9.00 -7.34
C GLU A 70 -6.62 -7.68 -6.86
N CYS A 71 -6.34 -7.57 -5.56
CA CYS A 71 -5.85 -6.33 -4.96
C CYS A 71 -4.57 -5.87 -5.66
N ASP A 72 -4.68 -4.92 -6.58
CA ASP A 72 -3.56 -4.46 -7.40
C ASP A 72 -3.77 -3.01 -7.91
N ASP A 73 -4.72 -2.26 -7.32
CA ASP A 73 -5.05 -0.89 -7.78
C ASP A 73 -3.92 0.13 -7.61
N ALA A 74 -2.95 -0.22 -6.76
CA ALA A 74 -1.74 0.56 -6.55
C ALA A 74 -0.70 0.35 -7.67
N ARG A 75 -0.83 -0.69 -8.50
CA ARG A 75 0.16 -1.02 -9.52
C ARG A 75 0.33 0.07 -10.56
N GLY A 76 1.59 0.35 -10.89
CA GLY A 76 1.99 1.37 -11.86
C GLY A 76 1.67 2.81 -11.44
N ARG A 77 1.18 3.01 -10.21
CA ARG A 77 0.79 4.33 -9.74
C ARG A 77 2.00 5.21 -9.45
N PRO A 78 1.87 6.54 -9.59
CA PRO A 78 2.93 7.45 -9.21
C PRO A 78 3.30 7.28 -7.73
N THR A 79 4.60 7.20 -7.46
CA THR A 79 5.12 7.12 -6.10
C THR A 79 6.05 8.29 -5.80
N ARG A 80 6.10 8.66 -4.53
CA ARG A 80 7.12 9.55 -3.98
C ARG A 80 7.66 8.93 -2.71
N SER A 81 8.98 8.93 -2.56
CA SER A 81 9.62 8.52 -1.31
C SER A 81 10.64 9.57 -0.90
N ASN A 82 10.90 9.65 0.40
CA ASN A 82 12.04 10.42 0.92
C ASN A 82 13.37 9.67 0.81
N SER A 83 13.38 8.50 0.14
CA SER A 83 14.59 7.79 -0.22
C SER A 83 15.22 8.24 -1.54
N LYS A 84 16.49 7.91 -1.76
CA LYS A 84 17.16 8.00 -3.07
C LYS A 84 16.40 7.27 -4.19
N HIS A 85 15.49 6.37 -3.86
CA HIS A 85 14.61 5.68 -4.79
C HIS A 85 13.25 6.38 -4.86
N SER A 86 12.65 6.44 -6.05
CA SER A 86 11.35 7.08 -6.26
C SER A 86 10.19 6.38 -5.52
N GLY A 87 10.40 5.15 -5.05
CA GLY A 87 9.34 4.27 -4.55
C GLY A 87 8.68 3.43 -5.64
N ALA A 88 9.14 3.50 -6.90
CA ALA A 88 8.47 2.80 -8.01
C ALA A 88 8.40 1.28 -7.82
N MET A 89 9.38 0.70 -7.11
CA MET A 89 9.40 -0.73 -6.75
C MET A 89 8.35 -1.10 -5.68
N LEU A 90 7.58 -0.15 -5.15
CA LEU A 90 6.47 -0.45 -4.23
C LEU A 90 5.19 -0.87 -4.98
N VAL A 91 5.16 -0.69 -6.30
CA VAL A 91 3.96 -0.79 -7.12
C VAL A 91 4.27 -1.33 -8.52
N ASP A 92 5.39 -2.02 -8.70
CA ASP A 92 5.76 -2.54 -10.02
C ASP A 92 5.02 -3.85 -10.38
N GLY A 93 4.28 -4.40 -9.41
CA GLY A 93 3.53 -5.65 -9.56
C GLY A 93 4.44 -6.88 -9.54
N ASP A 94 5.69 -6.74 -9.09
CA ASP A 94 6.60 -7.83 -8.85
C ASP A 94 7.02 -7.91 -7.37
N ASN A 95 7.47 -9.10 -6.95
CA ASN A 95 8.01 -9.30 -5.60
C ASN A 95 9.52 -9.62 -5.68
N ALA A 96 10.17 -9.23 -6.77
CA ALA A 96 11.56 -9.49 -7.05
C ALA A 96 12.43 -8.27 -6.69
N SER A 97 11.88 -7.07 -6.80
CA SER A 97 12.61 -5.81 -6.67
C SER A 97 12.22 -5.06 -5.40
N PRO A 98 13.12 -4.92 -4.42
CA PRO A 98 12.87 -4.13 -3.23
C PRO A 98 12.74 -2.63 -3.49
N TRP A 99 11.79 -1.98 -2.82
CA TRP A 99 12.08 -0.65 -2.31
C TRP A 99 12.96 -0.76 -1.06
N ILE A 100 14.08 -0.03 -1.06
CA ILE A 100 14.99 0.09 0.08
C ILE A 100 14.93 1.53 0.58
N SER A 101 14.64 1.69 1.87
CA SER A 101 14.65 3.01 2.52
C SER A 101 16.05 3.61 2.54
N GLU A 102 16.18 4.90 2.89
CA GLU A 102 17.50 5.39 3.30
C GLU A 102 17.90 4.83 4.65
N GLY A 103 19.10 5.22 5.10
CA GLY A 103 19.55 5.00 6.46
C GLY A 103 18.49 5.42 7.49
N ALA A 104 17.78 4.44 8.06
CA ALA A 104 16.92 4.50 9.23
C ALA A 104 17.76 4.73 10.50
N GLN A 105 18.46 5.87 10.54
CA GLN A 105 19.07 6.39 11.76
C GLN A 105 17.95 6.65 12.78
N ALA A 106 18.29 6.54 14.07
CA ALA A 106 17.33 6.79 15.14
C ALA A 106 16.72 8.19 15.01
N GLY A 107 15.38 8.27 15.01
CA GLY A 107 14.64 9.54 14.87
C GLY A 107 14.36 9.99 13.44
N VAL A 108 14.85 9.28 12.41
CA VAL A 108 14.55 9.60 11.00
C VAL A 108 13.35 8.76 10.53
N LEU A 109 12.26 9.43 10.18
CA LEU A 109 11.07 8.81 9.61
C LEU A 109 11.30 8.50 8.13
N GLN A 110 11.06 7.25 7.72
CA GLN A 110 11.10 6.83 6.32
C GLN A 110 9.69 6.85 5.75
N GLU A 111 9.51 7.49 4.61
CA GLU A 111 8.19 7.79 4.06
C GLU A 111 8.10 7.39 2.59
N ALA A 112 6.96 6.78 2.25
CA ALA A 112 6.56 6.55 0.88
C ALA A 112 5.07 6.86 0.71
N THR A 113 4.76 7.55 -0.38
CA THR A 113 3.39 7.91 -0.77
C THR A 113 3.11 7.33 -2.16
N ILE A 114 1.95 6.72 -2.30
CA ILE A 114 1.39 6.23 -3.56
C ILE A 114 0.17 7.09 -3.89
N ASP A 115 0.14 7.68 -5.09
CA ASP A 115 -0.99 8.43 -5.60
C ASP A 115 -1.87 7.52 -6.48
N LEU A 116 -3.08 7.19 -6.03
CA LEU A 116 -4.05 6.41 -6.82
C LEU A 116 -4.65 7.22 -8.01
N GLU A 117 -4.13 8.43 -8.24
CA GLU A 117 -4.46 9.42 -9.28
C GLU A 117 -5.85 10.03 -9.16
N SER A 118 -6.77 9.34 -8.49
CA SER A 118 -8.11 9.78 -8.18
C SER A 118 -8.61 9.10 -6.90
N ASN A 119 -9.62 9.71 -6.27
CA ASN A 119 -10.28 9.14 -5.11
C ASN A 119 -10.82 7.73 -5.43
N ARG A 120 -10.61 6.81 -4.48
CA ARG A 120 -11.03 5.41 -4.54
C ARG A 120 -11.53 4.98 -3.17
N TRP A 121 -12.52 4.11 -3.15
CA TRP A 121 -12.99 3.45 -1.93
C TRP A 121 -12.07 2.27 -1.61
N ILE A 122 -11.03 2.54 -0.81
CA ILE A 122 -10.03 1.56 -0.42
C ILE A 122 -10.60 0.70 0.72
N GLN A 123 -10.82 -0.59 0.47
CA GLN A 123 -11.25 -1.54 1.51
C GLN A 123 -10.07 -1.97 2.40
N ARG A 124 -8.91 -2.17 1.76
CA ARG A 124 -7.76 -2.82 2.38
C ARG A 124 -6.48 -2.42 1.66
N VAL A 125 -5.40 -2.30 2.43
CA VAL A 125 -4.04 -2.19 1.88
C VAL A 125 -3.22 -3.38 2.36
N VAL A 126 -2.48 -3.98 1.44
CA VAL A 126 -1.60 -5.11 1.68
C VAL A 126 -0.16 -4.65 1.45
N ILE A 127 0.72 -4.90 2.41
CA ILE A 127 2.13 -4.55 2.33
C ILE A 127 2.97 -5.82 2.43
N PHE A 128 3.89 -5.99 1.48
CA PHE A 128 4.82 -7.11 1.42
C PHE A 128 6.17 -6.66 1.97
N TRP A 129 6.37 -6.82 3.28
CA TRP A 129 7.67 -6.55 3.89
C TRP A 129 8.64 -7.70 3.65
N HIS A 130 9.95 -7.42 3.75
CA HIS A 130 10.96 -8.46 3.78
C HIS A 130 10.69 -9.51 4.88
N LYS A 131 10.89 -10.80 4.59
CA LYS A 131 10.68 -11.90 5.57
C LYS A 131 11.48 -11.72 6.85
N ASP A 132 12.75 -11.34 6.71
CA ASP A 132 13.63 -11.18 7.85
C ASP A 132 13.22 -9.94 8.64
N ARG A 133 12.97 -10.13 9.94
CA ARG A 133 12.56 -9.05 10.86
C ARG A 133 13.57 -7.93 10.93
N SER A 134 14.85 -8.23 10.75
CA SER A 134 15.93 -7.24 10.82
C SER A 134 15.86 -6.17 9.72
N TRP A 135 15.17 -6.46 8.61
CA TRP A 135 14.95 -5.55 7.47
C TRP A 135 13.60 -4.84 7.52
N ARG A 136 12.87 -5.01 8.63
CA ARG A 136 11.55 -4.41 8.84
C ARG A 136 11.64 -3.32 9.89
N PRO A 137 10.81 -2.27 9.78
CA PRO A 137 10.68 -1.32 10.86
C PRO A 137 10.06 -2.00 12.09
N ALA A 138 10.43 -1.53 13.28
CA ALA A 138 9.75 -1.94 14.50
C ALA A 138 8.32 -1.40 14.53
N GLN A 139 8.11 -0.22 13.94
CA GLN A 139 6.82 0.46 13.86
C GLN A 139 6.58 1.03 12.45
N TYR A 140 5.37 0.87 11.96
CA TYR A 140 4.93 1.62 10.79
C TYR A 140 3.47 2.06 10.97
N SER A 141 3.11 3.14 10.30
CA SER A 141 1.72 3.58 10.18
C SER A 141 1.32 3.64 8.71
N LEU A 142 0.04 3.41 8.47
CA LEU A 142 -0.57 3.57 7.16
C LEU A 142 -1.67 4.61 7.25
N GLN A 143 -1.63 5.59 6.36
CA GLN A 143 -2.60 6.68 6.29
C GLN A 143 -3.21 6.72 4.89
N THR A 144 -4.52 6.91 4.84
CA THR A 144 -5.27 7.19 3.61
C THR A 144 -5.76 8.63 3.66
N ARG A 145 -5.52 9.41 2.61
CA ARG A 145 -5.87 10.84 2.52
C ARG A 145 -6.55 11.19 1.21
#